data_AF-A0A961U2K6-F1
#
_entry.id   AF-A0A961U2K6-F1
#
_cell.length_a   1.000
_cell.length_b   1.000
_cell.length_c   1.000
_cell.angle_alpha   90.00
_cell.angle_beta   90.00
_cell.angle_gamma   90.00
#
_symmetry.space_group_name_H-M   'P 1'
#
loop_
_entity.id
_entity.type
_entity.pdbx_description
1 polymer ?
#
loop_
_entity_poly.entity_id
_entity_poly.type
_entity_poly.pdbx_seq_one_letter_code
_entity_poly.pdbx_strand_id
1 'polypeptide(L)'
;MSAYSVVDIFAGPGGLAEGFSSVRREDGNPAFRLALSIEKEAAAHSTLQLRAFLRQFDGTFPDCYYDFINEGGEEPDWAALFPDQWSAASREAWQLELGKEDPEFRLNARIDEIREEAKGNTVLIGGPPCQAYSLVGRARNQGKEGYIASEDKRHFLYQEYIRILDRLRPAAFVMENVKGMLSSSVDGENKIIDMVLDDLRGERRGGERYRLIALSPHRRRQLDLDSFEPRASDFVIRAEDFGVPQARHRVIVVGLREDLAADLPEHSLSDVMVRHNLAATVGHVIDSMPKLRSGLSRRTDTPEEWRQVVTDAMTFVADIETGLPDDQHLAFATYAMRHLTAFRAQNTVPDRSATGTGISGACPRDLRDWLTDDRLKTLPNHFTRSHMTSDLARYFYAAVFAEVVGKSPKASDFPEELAPRHRNWSSGKFADRFRVQVSGGPSTTVTSHISKDGHYFIHPDP
;
A
#
# COMPACT_ATOMS: atom_id res chain seq x y z
N MET A 1 30.11 9.80 7.50
CA MET A 1 29.24 10.67 6.69
C MET A 1 28.04 11.13 7.52
N SER A 2 27.42 12.26 7.22
CA SER A 2 26.14 12.68 7.85
C SER A 2 24.97 11.88 7.28
N ALA A 3 23.82 11.88 7.94
CA ALA A 3 22.59 11.32 7.36
C ALA A 3 22.12 12.16 6.17
N TYR A 4 21.36 11.56 5.25
CA TYR A 4 20.67 12.28 4.19
C TYR A 4 19.34 12.84 4.72
N SER A 5 19.05 14.10 4.40
CA SER A 5 17.75 14.72 4.70
C SER A 5 16.74 14.37 3.61
N VAL A 6 15.61 13.79 4.00
CA VAL A 6 14.57 13.33 3.08
C VAL A 6 13.43 14.35 3.04
N VAL A 7 13.03 14.71 1.83
CA VAL A 7 11.81 15.47 1.55
C VAL A 7 10.81 14.51 0.90
N ASP A 8 9.71 14.22 1.57
CA ASP A 8 8.62 13.38 1.08
C ASP A 8 7.43 14.23 0.62
N ILE A 9 7.05 14.11 -0.64
CA ILE A 9 5.90 14.81 -1.20
C ILE A 9 4.85 13.82 -1.69
N PHE A 10 3.57 14.17 -1.50
CA PHE A 10 2.47 13.21 -1.66
C PHE A 10 2.65 12.02 -0.70
N ALA A 11 3.02 12.33 0.55
CA ALA A 11 3.49 11.36 1.52
C ALA A 11 2.43 10.31 1.91
N GLY A 12 1.14 10.64 1.75
CA GLY A 12 0.05 9.84 2.30
C GLY A 12 0.26 9.63 3.80
N PRO A 13 0.02 8.43 4.34
CA PRO A 13 0.29 8.11 5.74
C PRO A 13 1.78 7.81 6.03
N GLY A 14 2.71 8.08 5.09
CA GLY A 14 4.15 7.97 5.29
C GLY A 14 4.77 6.60 5.04
N GLY A 15 4.11 5.69 4.32
CA GLY A 15 4.63 4.33 4.10
C GLY A 15 6.02 4.27 3.44
N LEU A 16 6.29 5.15 2.46
CA LEU A 16 7.60 5.25 1.81
C LEU A 16 8.64 5.86 2.76
N ALA A 17 8.29 6.95 3.43
CA ALA A 17 9.11 7.61 4.45
C ALA A 17 9.53 6.69 5.60
N GLU A 18 8.63 5.84 6.13
CA GLU A 18 8.99 4.87 7.17
C GLU A 18 10.10 3.93 6.71
N GLY A 19 9.99 3.40 5.48
CA GLY A 19 10.99 2.52 4.89
C GLY A 19 12.38 3.17 4.79
N PHE A 20 12.45 4.47 4.45
CA PHE A 20 13.71 5.22 4.47
C PHE A 20 14.20 5.44 5.90
N SER A 21 13.32 5.88 6.79
CA SER A 21 13.67 6.23 8.17
C SER A 21 14.09 5.02 9.02
N SER A 22 13.74 3.80 8.61
CA SER A 22 14.13 2.57 9.32
C SER A 22 15.58 2.14 9.02
N VAL A 23 16.17 2.62 7.93
CA VAL A 23 17.54 2.25 7.54
C VAL A 23 18.55 2.84 8.52
N ARG A 24 19.33 1.96 9.15
CA ARG A 24 20.47 2.31 9.99
C ARG A 24 21.76 2.03 9.23
N ARG A 25 22.76 2.86 9.47
CA ARG A 25 24.13 2.63 9.00
C ARG A 25 24.84 1.63 9.91
N GLU A 26 26.03 1.20 9.53
CA GLU A 26 26.87 0.29 10.33
C GLU A 26 27.17 0.82 11.74
N ASP A 27 27.23 2.15 11.92
CA ASP A 27 27.43 2.82 13.20
C ASP A 27 26.15 2.91 14.06
N GLY A 28 25.04 2.31 13.61
CA GLY A 28 23.73 2.34 14.28
C GLY A 28 22.96 3.65 14.11
N ASN A 29 23.52 4.68 13.50
CA ASN A 29 22.82 5.95 13.26
C ASN A 29 21.87 5.84 12.05
N PRO A 30 20.79 6.64 12.00
CA PRO A 30 19.92 6.71 10.82
C PRO A 30 20.68 7.10 9.56
N ALA A 31 20.47 6.35 8.47
CA ALA A 31 21.00 6.71 7.16
C ALA A 31 20.22 7.88 6.54
N PHE A 32 18.92 7.92 6.80
CA PHE A 32 17.97 8.91 6.30
C PHE A 32 17.21 9.54 7.46
N ARG A 33 17.08 10.87 7.44
CA ARG A 33 16.28 11.66 8.38
C ARG A 33 15.21 12.41 7.62
N LEU A 34 13.96 12.24 8.01
CA LEU A 34 12.84 12.95 7.40
C LEU A 34 12.89 14.42 7.84
N ALA A 35 13.04 15.32 6.88
CA ALA A 35 13.15 16.77 7.13
C ALA A 35 11.84 17.51 6.82
N LEU A 36 11.04 16.97 5.90
CA LEU A 36 9.74 17.49 5.50
C LEU A 36 8.92 16.38 4.85
N SER A 37 7.66 16.25 5.24
CA SER A 37 6.68 15.36 4.62
C SER A 37 5.40 16.14 4.33
N ILE A 38 4.88 16.09 3.11
CA ILE A 38 3.72 16.89 2.66
C ILE A 38 2.56 15.98 2.27
N GLU A 39 1.41 16.19 2.92
CA GLU A 39 0.16 15.50 2.62
C GLU A 39 -1.02 16.48 2.76
N LYS A 40 -2.01 16.42 1.89
CA LYS A 40 -3.17 17.32 1.92
C LYS A 40 -4.35 16.75 2.70
N GLU A 41 -4.52 15.43 2.66
CA GLU A 41 -5.63 14.72 3.29
C GLU A 41 -5.40 14.66 4.80
N ALA A 42 -6.40 15.09 5.57
CA ALA A 42 -6.27 15.33 7.01
C ALA A 42 -6.00 14.04 7.80
N ALA A 43 -6.64 12.92 7.47
CA ALA A 43 -6.44 11.66 8.19
C ALA A 43 -5.06 11.05 7.91
N ALA A 44 -4.59 11.13 6.66
CA ALA A 44 -3.25 10.72 6.25
C ALA A 44 -2.18 11.60 6.90
N HIS A 45 -2.38 12.94 6.92
CA HIS A 45 -1.49 13.87 7.62
C HIS A 45 -1.46 13.61 9.14
N SER A 46 -2.61 13.36 9.78
CA SER A 46 -2.67 13.02 11.20
C SER A 46 -1.85 11.75 11.51
N THR A 47 -1.96 10.72 10.68
CA THR A 47 -1.13 9.50 10.80
C THR A 47 0.35 9.80 10.63
N LEU A 48 0.70 10.61 9.62
CA LEU A 48 2.07 11.03 9.32
C LEU A 48 2.70 11.82 10.48
N GLN A 49 1.94 12.75 11.08
CA GLN A 49 2.37 13.56 12.22
C GLN A 49 2.56 12.70 13.47
N LEU A 50 1.63 11.78 13.75
CA LEU A 50 1.78 10.85 14.87
C LEU A 50 3.05 9.98 14.71
N ARG A 51 3.35 9.51 13.50
CA ARG A 51 4.59 8.76 13.22
C ARG A 51 5.85 9.62 13.42
N ALA A 52 5.84 10.86 12.94
CA ALA A 52 6.93 11.82 13.15
C ALA A 52 7.16 12.11 14.64
N PHE A 53 6.08 12.20 15.41
CA PHE A 53 6.10 12.33 16.86
C PHE A 53 6.69 11.09 17.54
N LEU A 54 6.21 9.89 17.22
CA LEU A 54 6.70 8.65 17.83
C LEU A 54 8.18 8.38 17.54
N ARG A 55 8.67 8.80 16.35
CA ARG A 55 10.10 8.74 16.02
C ARG A 55 11.00 9.56 16.96
N GLN A 56 10.47 10.55 17.68
CA GLN A 56 11.26 11.34 18.64
C GLN A 56 11.66 10.54 19.88
N PHE A 57 11.17 9.30 20.05
CA PHE A 57 11.41 8.45 21.22
C PHE A 57 12.30 7.23 20.94
N ASP A 58 13.01 7.19 19.80
CA ASP A 58 14.00 6.16 19.44
C ASP A 58 13.52 4.70 19.63
N GLY A 59 12.22 4.45 19.40
CA GLY A 59 11.60 3.13 19.48
C GLY A 59 11.01 2.75 20.84
N THR A 60 11.19 3.56 21.88
CA THR A 60 10.50 3.37 23.18
C THR A 60 9.37 4.38 23.31
N PHE A 61 8.19 4.06 22.78
CA PHE A 61 7.08 5.01 22.78
C PHE A 61 6.52 5.28 24.19
N PRO A 62 5.87 6.44 24.40
CA PRO A 62 5.26 6.80 25.69
C PRO A 62 4.22 5.78 26.16
N ASP A 63 4.11 5.58 27.48
CA ASP A 63 3.14 4.64 28.06
C ASP A 63 1.70 4.99 27.65
N CYS A 64 1.34 6.28 27.64
CA CYS A 64 0.01 6.74 27.23
C CYS A 64 -0.34 6.41 25.77
N TYR A 65 0.67 6.23 24.89
CA TYR A 65 0.42 5.71 23.54
C TYR A 65 0.00 4.24 23.59
N TYR A 66 0.71 3.43 24.36
CA TYR A 66 0.37 2.01 24.52
C TYR A 66 -0.98 1.83 25.21
N ASP A 67 -1.27 2.63 26.23
CA ASP A 67 -2.57 2.61 26.91
C ASP A 67 -3.69 2.98 25.93
N PHE A 68 -3.51 4.05 25.14
CA PHE A 68 -4.47 4.44 24.11
C PHE A 68 -4.72 3.34 23.06
N ILE A 69 -3.68 2.70 22.53
CA ILE A 69 -3.85 1.62 21.54
C ILE A 69 -4.47 0.36 22.18
N ASN A 70 -4.08 0.03 23.42
CA ASN A 70 -4.53 -1.18 24.10
C ASN A 70 -5.95 -1.09 24.66
N GLU A 71 -6.34 0.08 25.16
CA GLU A 71 -7.61 0.29 25.86
C GLU A 71 -8.63 1.03 24.99
N GLY A 72 -8.18 1.74 23.94
CA GLY A 72 -9.01 2.63 23.15
C GLY A 72 -9.36 3.91 23.91
N GLY A 73 -10.41 4.59 23.45
CA GLY A 73 -10.91 5.82 24.10
C GLY A 73 -10.54 7.09 23.33
N GLU A 74 -10.47 8.21 24.06
CA GLU A 74 -10.06 9.50 23.48
C GLU A 74 -8.55 9.53 23.25
N GLU A 75 -8.15 10.09 22.11
CA GLU A 75 -6.73 10.25 21.78
C GLU A 75 -6.06 11.23 22.77
N PRO A 76 -4.90 10.89 23.34
CA PRO A 76 -4.15 11.80 24.20
C PRO A 76 -3.81 13.12 23.51
N ASP A 77 -3.84 14.23 24.26
CA ASP A 77 -3.34 15.52 23.77
C ASP A 77 -1.81 15.52 23.74
N TRP A 78 -1.24 15.05 22.62
CA TRP A 78 0.20 14.96 22.42
C TRP A 78 0.91 16.31 22.54
N ALA A 79 0.25 17.40 22.12
CA ALA A 79 0.83 18.74 22.16
C ALA A 79 0.97 19.25 23.60
N ALA A 80 -0.01 18.96 24.46
CA ALA A 80 0.04 19.30 25.87
C ALA A 80 1.03 18.41 26.65
N LEU A 81 1.06 17.10 26.36
CA LEU A 81 1.90 16.13 27.07
C LEU A 81 3.38 16.20 26.67
N PHE A 82 3.66 16.46 25.39
CA PHE A 82 5.00 16.38 24.80
C PHE A 82 5.25 17.53 23.81
N PRO A 83 5.28 18.79 24.29
CA PRO A 83 5.29 19.98 23.42
C PRO A 83 6.50 20.04 22.48
N ASP A 84 7.69 19.64 22.94
CA ASP A 84 8.91 19.69 22.13
C ASP A 84 8.90 18.66 21.00
N GLN A 85 8.53 17.42 21.31
CA GLN A 85 8.43 16.32 20.34
C GLN A 85 7.29 16.57 19.35
N TRP A 86 6.16 17.09 19.82
CA TRP A 86 5.04 17.46 18.96
C TRP A 86 5.39 18.65 18.05
N SER A 87 6.14 19.64 18.55
CA SER A 87 6.66 20.74 17.75
C SER A 87 7.65 20.25 16.68
N ALA A 88 8.53 19.30 17.01
CA ALA A 88 9.40 18.65 16.04
C ALA A 88 8.60 17.92 14.95
N ALA A 89 7.59 17.13 15.35
CA ALA A 89 6.70 16.44 14.41
C ALA A 89 5.92 17.42 13.51
N SER A 90 5.46 18.54 14.05
CA SER A 90 4.74 19.59 13.31
C SER A 90 5.64 20.34 12.31
N ARG A 91 6.94 20.45 12.60
CA ARG A 91 7.92 20.99 11.65
C ARG A 91 8.22 20.04 10.50
N GLU A 92 8.12 18.73 10.73
CA GLU A 92 8.30 17.69 9.71
C GLU A 92 7.04 17.47 8.86
N ALA A 93 5.89 17.21 9.47
CA ALA A 93 4.66 16.80 8.79
C ALA A 93 3.74 18.00 8.48
N TRP A 94 3.74 18.44 7.23
CA TRP A 94 2.98 19.60 6.77
C TRP A 94 1.67 19.20 6.08
N GLN A 95 0.55 19.69 6.61
CA GLN A 95 -0.75 19.56 5.94
C GLN A 95 -0.88 20.62 4.85
N LEU A 96 -0.50 20.32 3.62
CA LEU A 96 -0.55 21.27 2.49
C LEU A 96 -1.01 20.59 1.20
N GLU A 97 -1.75 21.34 0.39
CA GLU A 97 -2.04 20.97 -0.98
C GLU A 97 -1.03 21.67 -1.90
N LEU A 98 -0.19 20.88 -2.58
CA LEU A 98 0.76 21.38 -3.56
C LEU A 98 0.03 22.07 -4.73
N GLY A 99 0.57 23.20 -5.16
CA GLY A 99 0.03 24.00 -6.25
C GLY A 99 -0.98 25.07 -5.92
N LYS A 100 -0.89 25.60 -4.70
CA LYS A 100 -1.58 26.82 -4.30
C LYS A 100 -0.54 27.89 -4.01
N GLU A 101 -0.80 29.12 -4.45
CA GLU A 101 0.14 30.24 -4.41
C GLU A 101 0.69 30.54 -2.99
N ASP A 102 -0.17 30.53 -1.97
CA ASP A 102 0.24 30.81 -0.58
C ASP A 102 1.17 29.72 0.01
N PRO A 103 0.83 28.42 -0.05
CA PRO A 103 1.75 27.35 0.32
C PRO A 103 3.10 27.35 -0.39
N GLU A 104 3.17 27.79 -1.65
CA GLU A 104 4.40 27.73 -2.45
C GLU A 104 5.53 28.60 -1.89
N PHE A 105 5.24 29.82 -1.43
CA PHE A 105 6.26 30.70 -0.87
C PHE A 105 6.93 30.09 0.38
N ARG A 106 6.10 29.63 1.33
CA ARG A 106 6.58 29.01 2.57
C ARG A 106 7.33 27.72 2.30
N LEU A 107 6.83 26.89 1.38
CA LEU A 107 7.45 25.64 0.97
C LEU A 107 8.81 25.87 0.32
N ASN A 108 8.92 26.87 -0.56
CA ASN A 108 10.17 27.21 -1.23
C ASN A 108 11.27 27.62 -0.25
N ALA A 109 10.93 28.43 0.76
CA ALA A 109 11.87 28.80 1.81
C ALA A 109 12.33 27.58 2.62
N ARG A 110 11.39 26.68 2.97
CA ARG A 110 11.71 25.45 3.71
C ARG A 110 12.59 24.49 2.91
N ILE A 111 12.35 24.34 1.62
CA ILE A 111 13.19 23.50 0.73
C ILE A 111 14.63 24.03 0.68
N ASP A 112 14.80 25.35 0.57
CA ASP A 112 16.13 25.98 0.53
C ASP A 112 16.87 25.76 1.85
N GLU A 113 16.18 26.00 2.98
CA GLU A 113 16.70 25.76 4.33
C GLU A 113 17.19 24.31 4.49
N ILE A 114 16.35 23.32 4.14
CA ILE A 114 16.71 21.89 4.23
C ILE A 114 17.96 21.59 3.39
N ARG A 115 18.03 22.15 2.18
CA ARG A 115 19.17 21.94 1.27
C ARG A 115 20.46 22.51 1.88
N GLU A 116 20.39 23.70 2.46
CA GLU A 116 21.52 24.39 3.09
C GLU A 116 22.00 23.63 4.34
N GLU A 117 21.07 23.27 5.25
CA GLU A 117 21.36 22.52 6.47
C GLU A 117 22.00 21.15 6.16
N ALA A 118 21.47 20.45 5.15
CA ALA A 118 21.97 19.15 4.71
C ALA A 118 23.24 19.25 3.85
N LYS A 119 23.70 20.46 3.50
CA LYS A 119 24.82 20.69 2.58
C LYS A 119 24.66 19.93 1.25
N GLY A 120 23.43 19.87 0.74
CA GLY A 120 23.08 19.13 -0.47
C GLY A 120 22.94 17.61 -0.33
N ASN A 121 23.17 17.02 0.86
CA ASN A 121 22.89 15.61 1.13
C ASN A 121 21.39 15.40 1.35
N THR A 122 20.60 15.64 0.31
CA THR A 122 19.14 15.51 0.35
C THR A 122 18.65 14.40 -0.58
N VAL A 123 17.49 13.83 -0.27
CA VAL A 123 16.78 12.86 -1.11
C VAL A 123 15.33 13.32 -1.26
N LEU A 124 14.82 13.32 -2.49
CA LEU A 124 13.40 13.58 -2.76
C LEU A 124 12.66 12.25 -2.92
N ILE A 125 11.60 12.02 -2.16
CA ILE A 125 10.73 10.85 -2.36
C ILE A 125 9.29 11.32 -2.60
N GLY A 126 8.49 10.51 -3.31
CA GLY A 126 7.08 10.81 -3.46
C GLY A 126 6.36 10.01 -4.55
N GLY A 127 5.04 9.94 -4.45
CA GLY A 127 4.18 9.27 -5.42
C GLY A 127 3.14 10.20 -6.03
N PRO A 128 3.48 11.02 -7.04
CA PRO A 128 2.52 11.96 -7.63
C PRO A 128 1.34 11.18 -8.23
N PRO A 129 0.08 11.60 -7.98
CA PRO A 129 -1.09 10.82 -8.35
C PRO A 129 -1.15 10.56 -9.86
N CYS A 130 -1.37 9.30 -10.27
CA CYS A 130 -1.38 8.88 -11.67
C CYS A 130 -2.42 9.61 -12.56
N GLN A 131 -3.49 10.14 -11.96
CA GLN A 131 -4.48 10.95 -12.67
C GLN A 131 -3.92 12.28 -13.20
N ALA A 132 -2.74 12.69 -12.71
CA ALA A 132 -2.04 13.89 -13.14
C ALA A 132 -1.50 13.83 -14.57
N TYR A 133 -1.30 12.63 -15.11
CA TYR A 133 -0.55 12.46 -16.34
C TYR A 133 -1.40 12.39 -17.61
N SER A 134 -2.73 12.27 -17.50
CA SER A 134 -3.62 11.91 -18.61
C SER A 134 -3.80 12.97 -19.72
N LEU A 135 -3.15 14.15 -19.66
CA LEU A 135 -3.22 15.19 -20.72
C LEU A 135 -1.87 15.87 -21.01
N VAL A 136 -0.74 15.32 -20.55
CA VAL A 136 0.58 15.96 -20.70
C VAL A 136 1.00 16.12 -22.18
N GLY A 137 0.34 15.41 -23.11
CA GLY A 137 0.48 15.57 -24.56
C GLY A 137 0.04 16.94 -25.13
N ARG A 138 -0.60 17.82 -24.36
CA ARG A 138 -1.04 19.14 -24.86
C ARG A 138 -0.07 20.29 -24.59
N ALA A 139 1.04 20.06 -23.89
CA ALA A 139 2.07 21.09 -23.68
C ALA A 139 3.07 21.23 -24.85
N ARG A 140 3.07 20.31 -25.82
CA ARG A 140 3.87 20.41 -27.06
C ARG A 140 3.16 21.11 -28.22
N ASN A 141 1.94 21.62 -28.02
CA ASN A 141 1.20 22.42 -29.00
C ASN A 141 1.04 23.88 -28.55
N GLN A 142 2.16 24.57 -28.26
CA GLN A 142 2.21 26.03 -28.05
C GLN A 142 1.90 26.85 -29.33
N GLY A 143 1.07 26.32 -30.24
CA GLY A 143 0.76 26.91 -31.55
C GLY A 143 -0.69 26.80 -32.00
N LYS A 144 -1.64 26.46 -31.10
CA LYS A 144 -3.07 26.53 -31.43
C LYS A 144 -3.76 27.60 -30.58
N GLU A 145 -4.28 28.63 -31.24
CA GLU A 145 -5.12 29.66 -30.62
C GLU A 145 -6.34 29.02 -29.95
N GLY A 146 -6.56 29.33 -28.67
CA GLY A 146 -7.77 28.95 -27.93
C GLY A 146 -7.64 27.86 -26.86
N TYR A 147 -6.43 27.42 -26.47
CA TYR A 147 -6.28 26.50 -25.34
C TYR A 147 -6.21 27.26 -24.00
N ILE A 148 -7.17 27.02 -23.11
CA ILE A 148 -7.18 27.53 -21.73
C ILE A 148 -6.71 26.40 -20.82
N ALA A 149 -5.46 26.49 -20.35
CA ALA A 149 -4.82 25.51 -19.46
C ALA A 149 -5.40 25.50 -18.03
N SER A 150 -6.26 26.46 -17.67
CA SER A 150 -6.64 26.75 -16.28
C SER A 150 -7.75 25.87 -15.68
N GLU A 151 -8.24 24.83 -16.37
CA GLU A 151 -9.36 24.01 -15.87
C GLU A 151 -9.03 22.55 -15.53
N ASP A 152 -7.78 22.08 -15.66
CA ASP A 152 -7.42 20.71 -15.24
C ASP A 152 -6.32 20.68 -14.17
N LYS A 153 -6.78 20.70 -12.91
CA LYS A 153 -5.95 20.67 -11.67
C LYS A 153 -5.05 19.44 -11.55
N ARG A 154 -5.25 18.40 -12.37
CA ARG A 154 -4.52 17.14 -12.25
C ARG A 154 -3.11 17.25 -12.83
N HIS A 155 -2.88 17.95 -13.95
CA HIS A 155 -1.53 18.13 -14.52
C HIS A 155 -0.55 18.87 -13.62
N PHE A 156 -1.09 19.68 -12.70
CA PHE A 156 -0.31 20.53 -11.82
C PHE A 156 0.58 19.74 -10.84
N LEU A 157 0.11 18.61 -10.31
CA LEU A 157 0.82 17.93 -9.23
C LEU A 157 2.12 17.24 -9.67
N TYR A 158 2.19 16.73 -10.91
CA TYR A 158 3.46 16.22 -11.43
C TYR A 158 4.45 17.36 -11.70
N GLN A 159 3.97 18.50 -12.20
CA GLN A 159 4.81 19.69 -12.40
C GLN A 159 5.39 20.18 -11.07
N GLU A 160 4.62 20.08 -9.97
CA GLU A 160 5.13 20.37 -8.63
C GLU A 160 6.25 19.42 -8.19
N TYR A 161 6.14 18.12 -8.51
CA TYR A 161 7.24 17.18 -8.26
C TYR A 161 8.52 17.64 -8.97
N ILE A 162 8.42 17.99 -10.27
CA ILE A 162 9.55 18.47 -11.06
C ILE A 162 10.09 19.81 -10.54
N ARG A 163 9.21 20.75 -10.17
CA ARG A 163 9.58 22.05 -9.60
C ARG A 163 10.38 21.89 -8.30
N ILE A 164 9.93 20.99 -7.42
CA ILE A 164 10.61 20.69 -6.15
C ILE A 164 11.93 19.96 -6.41
N LEU A 165 11.97 19.02 -7.35
CA LEU A 165 13.20 18.35 -7.79
C LEU A 165 14.24 19.38 -8.29
N ASP A 166 13.83 20.30 -9.16
CA ASP A 166 14.66 21.37 -9.73
C ASP A 166 15.19 22.34 -8.67
N ARG A 167 14.43 22.60 -7.60
CA ARG A 167 14.83 23.50 -6.52
C ARG A 167 15.73 22.82 -5.48
N LEU A 168 15.31 21.64 -5.01
CA LEU A 168 16.01 20.87 -3.97
C LEU A 168 17.36 20.33 -4.49
N ARG A 169 17.44 19.96 -5.77
CA ARG A 169 18.62 19.37 -6.41
C ARG A 169 19.24 18.24 -5.59
N PRO A 170 18.43 17.24 -5.19
CA PRO A 170 18.86 16.20 -4.28
C PRO A 170 19.98 15.34 -4.85
N ALA A 171 20.70 14.65 -3.97
CA ALA A 171 21.66 13.62 -4.37
C ALA A 171 20.95 12.49 -5.12
N ALA A 172 19.75 12.12 -4.67
CA ALA A 172 18.91 11.14 -5.34
C ALA A 172 17.42 11.49 -5.22
N PHE A 173 16.60 10.98 -6.14
CA PHE A 173 15.16 10.97 -5.99
C PHE A 173 14.58 9.57 -6.16
N VAL A 174 13.43 9.32 -5.54
CA VAL A 174 12.63 8.11 -5.73
C VAL A 174 11.18 8.52 -6.02
N MET A 175 10.71 8.15 -7.21
CA MET A 175 9.34 8.36 -7.63
C MET A 175 8.60 7.03 -7.67
N GLU A 176 7.52 6.92 -6.89
CA GLU A 176 6.62 5.76 -6.89
C GLU A 176 5.38 6.00 -7.77
N ASN A 177 4.91 4.94 -8.43
CA ASN A 177 3.58 4.93 -9.02
C ASN A 177 3.02 3.52 -9.25
N VAL A 178 1.75 3.46 -9.65
CA VAL A 178 1.05 2.22 -9.99
C VAL A 178 1.56 1.61 -11.30
N LYS A 179 1.64 0.27 -11.35
CA LYS A 179 1.98 -0.50 -12.57
C LYS A 179 1.10 -0.15 -13.78
N GLY A 180 -0.15 0.26 -13.55
CA GLY A 180 -1.08 0.68 -14.60
C GLY A 180 -0.54 1.82 -15.48
N MET A 181 0.36 2.66 -14.96
CA MET A 181 0.96 3.77 -15.73
C MET A 181 1.71 3.29 -16.97
N LEU A 182 2.22 2.05 -16.97
CA LEU A 182 2.97 1.47 -18.10
C LEU A 182 2.10 1.25 -19.34
N SER A 183 0.79 1.10 -19.13
CA SER A 183 -0.20 0.91 -20.19
C SER A 183 -1.02 2.16 -20.48
N SER A 184 -0.86 3.23 -19.68
CA SER A 184 -1.61 4.47 -19.87
C SER A 184 -0.98 5.34 -20.96
N SER A 185 -1.81 5.89 -21.84
CA SER A 185 -1.39 6.79 -22.91
C SER A 185 -2.27 8.05 -22.92
N VAL A 186 -1.70 9.17 -23.36
CA VAL A 186 -2.42 10.46 -23.42
C VAL A 186 -3.33 10.54 -24.65
N ASP A 187 -2.93 9.94 -25.76
CA ASP A 187 -3.65 9.98 -27.04
C ASP A 187 -3.68 8.61 -27.75
N GLY A 188 -3.53 7.50 -27.00
CA GLY A 188 -3.41 6.16 -27.59
C GLY A 188 -2.00 5.82 -28.12
N GLU A 189 -1.18 6.83 -28.42
CA GLU A 189 0.15 6.65 -29.04
C GLU A 189 1.31 6.88 -28.05
N ASN A 190 1.32 8.03 -27.35
CA ASN A 190 2.39 8.37 -26.42
C ASN A 190 2.11 7.79 -25.02
N LYS A 191 3.00 6.90 -24.57
CA LYS A 191 2.90 6.33 -23.22
C LYS A 191 3.32 7.36 -22.18
N ILE A 192 2.52 7.47 -21.13
CA ILE A 192 2.76 8.40 -20.02
C ILE A 192 4.12 8.17 -19.38
N ILE A 193 4.51 6.90 -19.18
CA ILE A 193 5.77 6.56 -18.54
C ILE A 193 6.97 7.07 -19.33
N ASP A 194 6.95 7.00 -20.66
CA ASP A 194 8.09 7.43 -21.48
C ASP A 194 8.30 8.95 -21.34
N MET A 195 7.21 9.71 -21.35
CA MET A 195 7.25 11.15 -21.09
C MET A 195 7.78 11.49 -19.69
N VAL A 196 7.35 10.76 -18.67
CA VAL A 196 7.83 10.95 -17.29
C VAL A 196 9.32 10.64 -17.19
N LEU A 197 9.81 9.57 -17.83
CA LEU A 197 11.23 9.23 -17.81
C LEU A 197 12.06 10.30 -18.54
N ASP A 198 11.58 10.82 -19.66
CA ASP A 198 12.23 11.92 -20.38
C ASP A 198 12.28 13.20 -19.54
N ASP A 199 11.14 13.58 -18.95
CA ASP A 199 11.05 14.75 -18.08
C ASP A 199 11.96 14.61 -16.87
N LEU A 200 12.09 13.42 -16.28
CA LEU A 200 13.00 13.12 -15.15
C LEU A 200 14.49 13.14 -15.55
N ARG A 201 14.84 12.78 -16.79
CA ARG A 201 16.20 12.89 -17.36
C ARG A 201 16.57 14.30 -17.79
N GLY A 202 15.56 15.15 -17.98
CA GLY A 202 15.71 16.52 -18.46
C GLY A 202 16.76 17.32 -17.68
N GLU A 203 17.39 18.26 -18.38
CA GLU A 203 18.37 19.16 -17.79
C GLU A 203 17.70 20.09 -16.78
N ARG A 204 18.34 20.23 -15.62
CA ARG A 204 17.85 20.99 -14.48
C ARG A 204 18.47 22.37 -14.44
N ARG A 205 17.95 23.23 -13.57
CA ARG A 205 18.59 24.51 -13.25
C ARG A 205 20.04 24.28 -12.82
N GLY A 206 20.98 24.91 -13.54
CA GLY A 206 22.42 24.74 -13.30
C GLY A 206 23.09 23.64 -14.14
N GLY A 207 22.38 23.04 -15.10
CA GLY A 207 22.95 22.04 -16.02
C GLY A 207 23.00 20.61 -15.45
N GLU A 208 22.53 20.43 -14.21
CA GLU A 208 22.50 19.12 -13.55
C GLU A 208 21.53 18.17 -14.25
N ARG A 209 21.87 16.88 -14.25
CA ARG A 209 21.05 15.80 -14.80
C ARG A 209 20.98 14.65 -13.81
N TYR A 210 20.01 13.76 -14.03
CA TYR A 210 19.85 12.55 -13.23
C TYR A 210 19.96 11.30 -14.08
N ARG A 211 20.74 10.38 -13.53
CA ARG A 211 20.94 9.03 -13.98
C ARG A 211 19.81 8.15 -13.46
N LEU A 212 18.96 7.62 -14.33
CA LEU A 212 17.87 6.73 -13.91
C LEU A 212 18.37 5.31 -13.68
N ILE A 213 18.02 4.73 -12.52
CA ILE A 213 18.43 3.41 -12.06
C ILE A 213 17.18 2.54 -11.85
N ALA A 214 17.18 1.36 -12.45
CA ALA A 214 16.15 0.34 -12.24
C ALA A 214 16.61 -0.66 -11.19
N LEU A 215 15.83 -0.85 -10.13
CA LEU A 215 16.19 -1.72 -9.01
C LEU A 215 15.66 -3.17 -9.14
N SER A 216 15.10 -3.56 -10.29
CA SER A 216 14.39 -4.84 -10.38
C SER A 216 15.34 -6.06 -10.40
N PRO A 217 15.16 -7.05 -9.52
CA PRO A 217 16.02 -8.24 -9.47
C PRO A 217 15.93 -9.14 -10.70
N HIS A 218 14.89 -8.97 -11.51
CA HIS A 218 14.58 -9.88 -12.63
C HIS A 218 15.56 -9.72 -13.81
N ARG A 219 16.43 -8.71 -13.77
CA ARG A 219 17.30 -8.32 -14.88
C ARG A 219 18.65 -7.80 -14.35
N ARG A 220 19.47 -8.69 -13.78
CA ARG A 220 20.82 -8.35 -13.26
C ARG A 220 21.76 -7.63 -14.25
N ARG A 221 21.48 -7.67 -15.57
CA ARG A 221 22.25 -6.95 -16.61
C ARG A 221 22.00 -5.43 -16.65
N GLN A 222 21.18 -4.87 -15.76
CA GLN A 222 20.63 -3.50 -15.87
C GLN A 222 21.15 -2.49 -14.83
N LEU A 223 22.09 -2.90 -13.98
CA LEU A 223 22.74 -2.06 -12.97
C LEU A 223 24.11 -1.55 -13.45
N ASP A 224 24.48 -1.88 -14.69
CA ASP A 224 25.65 -1.35 -15.37
C ASP A 224 25.41 0.13 -15.70
N LEU A 225 26.20 0.97 -15.06
CA LEU A 225 26.18 2.42 -15.19
C LEU A 225 26.91 2.91 -16.46
N ASP A 226 27.32 2.11 -17.43
CA ASP A 226 27.97 2.68 -18.63
C ASP A 226 27.29 2.30 -19.93
N SER A 227 26.44 1.26 -19.92
CA SER A 227 25.97 0.65 -21.17
C SER A 227 24.46 0.41 -21.30
N PHE A 228 23.67 0.60 -20.23
CA PHE A 228 22.26 0.21 -20.22
C PHE A 228 21.30 1.36 -19.89
N GLU A 229 20.33 1.56 -20.78
CA GLU A 229 19.23 2.49 -20.55
C GLU A 229 17.96 1.71 -20.14
N PRO A 230 17.44 1.89 -18.90
CA PRO A 230 16.29 1.12 -18.45
C PRO A 230 15.01 1.44 -19.21
N ARG A 231 14.26 0.39 -19.55
CA ARG A 231 12.92 0.52 -20.13
C ARG A 231 11.89 0.68 -19.02
N ALA A 232 10.73 1.21 -19.37
CA ALA A 232 9.60 1.37 -18.45
C ALA A 232 9.27 0.12 -17.59
N SER A 233 9.33 -1.09 -18.16
CA SER A 233 9.07 -2.34 -17.44
C SER A 233 10.13 -2.71 -16.41
N ASP A 234 11.34 -2.18 -16.56
CA ASP A 234 12.49 -2.51 -15.71
C ASP A 234 12.39 -1.82 -14.34
N PHE A 235 11.60 -0.76 -14.23
CA PHE A 235 11.27 -0.07 -12.97
C PHE A 235 10.19 -0.78 -12.14
N VAL A 236 9.70 -1.95 -12.56
CA VAL A 236 8.67 -2.68 -11.82
C VAL A 236 9.29 -3.47 -10.67
N ILE A 237 8.88 -3.11 -9.46
CA ILE A 237 9.17 -3.81 -8.21
C ILE A 237 7.92 -4.57 -7.75
N ARG A 238 8.12 -5.80 -7.30
CA ARG A 238 7.08 -6.69 -6.77
C ARG A 238 7.29 -6.84 -5.26
N ALA A 239 6.36 -6.36 -4.44
CA ALA A 239 6.54 -6.40 -2.98
C ALA A 239 6.71 -7.83 -2.45
N GLU A 240 6.05 -8.81 -3.07
CA GLU A 240 6.14 -10.22 -2.71
C GLU A 240 7.54 -10.84 -2.92
N ASP A 241 8.36 -10.24 -3.80
CA ASP A 241 9.76 -10.65 -3.99
C ASP A 241 10.65 -10.23 -2.80
N PHE A 242 10.14 -9.41 -1.89
CA PHE A 242 10.87 -8.86 -0.73
C PHE A 242 10.22 -9.25 0.61
N GLY A 243 9.52 -10.38 0.64
CA GLY A 243 8.96 -10.95 1.87
C GLY A 243 7.66 -10.31 2.35
N VAL A 244 7.06 -9.40 1.58
CA VAL A 244 5.73 -8.84 1.90
C VAL A 244 4.65 -9.84 1.43
N PRO A 245 3.68 -10.24 2.28
CA PRO A 245 2.61 -11.19 1.91
C PRO A 245 1.52 -10.52 1.06
N GLN A 246 1.92 -9.76 0.04
CA GLN A 246 1.03 -9.02 -0.84
C GLN A 246 1.65 -8.87 -2.25
N ALA A 247 0.88 -9.29 -3.26
CA ALA A 247 1.19 -9.15 -4.67
C ALA A 247 0.95 -7.71 -5.15
N ARG A 248 1.77 -6.76 -4.66
CA ARG A 248 1.66 -5.34 -4.98
C ARG A 248 2.81 -4.91 -5.87
N HIS A 249 2.51 -4.72 -7.14
CA HIS A 249 3.48 -4.28 -8.12
C HIS A 249 3.45 -2.76 -8.25
N ARG A 250 4.64 -2.14 -8.23
CA ARG A 250 4.83 -0.70 -8.35
C ARG A 250 5.94 -0.36 -9.32
N VAL A 251 5.79 0.77 -9.98
CA VAL A 251 6.86 1.41 -10.74
C VAL A 251 7.62 2.28 -9.75
N ILE A 252 8.91 2.01 -9.58
CA ILE A 252 9.80 2.77 -8.69
C ILE A 252 10.95 3.27 -9.56
N VAL A 253 10.95 4.57 -9.83
CA VAL A 253 12.02 5.24 -10.59
C VAL A 253 12.98 5.87 -9.60
N VAL A 254 14.24 5.44 -9.64
CA VAL A 254 15.31 6.07 -8.86
C VAL A 254 16.15 6.90 -9.79
N GLY A 255 16.42 8.15 -9.43
CA GLY A 255 17.39 8.99 -10.12
C GLY A 255 18.53 9.35 -9.20
N LEU A 256 19.77 9.13 -9.62
CA LEU A 256 20.98 9.59 -8.94
C LEU A 256 21.55 10.78 -9.70
N ARG A 257 21.98 11.84 -9.00
CA ARG A 257 22.54 13.02 -9.67
C ARG A 257 23.82 12.63 -10.43
N GLU A 258 23.98 13.14 -11.65
CA GLU A 258 25.00 12.66 -12.61
C GLU A 258 26.44 12.75 -12.08
N ASP A 259 26.78 13.83 -11.36
CA ASP A 259 28.08 14.02 -10.71
C ASP A 259 28.37 12.90 -9.70
N LEU A 260 27.38 12.53 -8.90
CA LEU A 260 27.49 11.45 -7.92
C LEU A 260 27.50 10.08 -8.59
N ALA A 261 26.75 9.91 -9.67
CA ALA A 261 26.69 8.66 -10.42
C ALA A 261 28.02 8.35 -11.12
N ALA A 262 28.68 9.38 -11.68
CA ALA A 262 29.97 9.25 -12.35
C ALA A 262 31.11 8.85 -11.39
N ASP A 263 30.97 9.19 -10.11
CA ASP A 263 31.94 8.84 -9.06
C ASP A 263 31.74 7.44 -8.47
N LEU A 264 30.65 6.73 -8.84
CA LEU A 264 30.40 5.38 -8.35
C LEU A 264 31.23 4.33 -9.10
N PRO A 265 31.86 3.38 -8.40
CA PRO A 265 32.40 2.18 -9.02
C PRO A 265 31.36 1.43 -9.86
N GLU A 266 31.79 0.85 -10.99
CA GLU A 266 30.96 0.13 -11.98
C GLU A 266 30.09 -0.99 -11.37
N HIS A 267 30.48 -1.52 -10.21
CA HIS A 267 29.78 -2.60 -9.50
C HIS A 267 29.10 -2.16 -8.20
N SER A 268 29.08 -0.87 -7.87
CA SER A 268 28.45 -0.37 -6.64
C SER A 268 26.94 -0.67 -6.56
N LEU A 269 26.31 -0.96 -7.69
CA LEU A 269 24.89 -1.27 -7.78
C LEU A 269 24.60 -2.74 -8.13
N SER A 270 25.61 -3.58 -8.40
CA SER A 270 25.39 -4.93 -8.98
C SER A 270 24.68 -5.93 -8.07
N ASP A 271 24.71 -5.72 -6.75
CA ASP A 271 24.09 -6.59 -5.74
C ASP A 271 22.83 -5.99 -5.09
N VAL A 272 22.26 -4.94 -5.68
CA VAL A 272 21.10 -4.24 -5.11
C VAL A 272 19.81 -5.05 -5.31
N MET A 273 19.01 -5.17 -4.24
CA MET A 273 17.69 -5.81 -4.20
C MET A 273 17.65 -7.30 -4.60
N VAL A 274 18.42 -8.15 -3.91
CA VAL A 274 18.29 -9.62 -4.05
C VAL A 274 16.89 -10.07 -3.59
N ARG A 275 16.26 -10.94 -4.38
CA ARG A 275 14.98 -11.55 -4.00
C ARG A 275 15.12 -12.25 -2.65
N HIS A 276 14.15 -12.00 -1.79
CA HIS A 276 14.07 -12.70 -0.53
C HIS A 276 13.66 -14.16 -0.77
N ASN A 277 14.34 -15.10 -0.11
CA ASN A 277 14.02 -16.52 -0.23
C ASN A 277 12.76 -16.92 0.55
N LEU A 278 12.25 -16.04 1.43
CA LEU A 278 11.08 -16.32 2.27
C LEU A 278 9.81 -15.79 1.61
N ALA A 279 8.90 -16.69 1.24
CA ALA A 279 7.56 -16.35 0.80
C ALA A 279 6.63 -16.21 2.02
N ALA A 280 6.36 -14.98 2.44
CA ALA A 280 5.29 -14.74 3.39
C ALA A 280 3.93 -14.92 2.72
N THR A 281 2.97 -15.51 3.43
CA THR A 281 1.62 -15.77 2.93
C THR A 281 0.60 -14.99 3.75
N VAL A 282 -0.64 -14.90 3.26
CA VAL A 282 -1.75 -14.33 4.02
C VAL A 282 -1.90 -15.05 5.36
N GLY A 283 -1.89 -16.38 5.36
CA GLY A 283 -2.10 -17.18 6.56
C GLY A 283 -1.03 -16.96 7.64
N HIS A 284 0.23 -16.74 7.25
CA HIS A 284 1.30 -16.40 8.19
C HIS A 284 0.98 -15.16 9.04
N VAL A 285 0.29 -14.16 8.47
CA VAL A 285 -0.02 -12.92 9.17
C VAL A 285 -1.34 -13.00 9.92
N ILE A 286 -2.41 -13.55 9.31
CA ILE A 286 -3.76 -13.39 9.85
C ILE A 286 -4.34 -14.61 10.55
N ASP A 287 -3.82 -15.84 10.34
CA ASP A 287 -4.46 -17.06 10.85
C ASP A 287 -4.49 -17.12 12.39
N SER A 288 -3.48 -16.52 13.02
CA SER A 288 -3.29 -16.47 14.47
C SER A 288 -3.95 -15.26 15.13
N MET A 289 -4.59 -14.37 14.35
CA MET A 289 -5.34 -13.25 14.91
C MET A 289 -6.56 -13.76 15.70
N PRO A 290 -7.04 -13.01 16.69
CA PRO A 290 -8.25 -13.36 17.44
C PRO A 290 -9.43 -13.63 16.49
N LYS A 291 -10.11 -14.76 16.66
CA LYS A 291 -11.23 -15.13 15.78
C LYS A 291 -12.41 -14.20 16.00
N LEU A 292 -13.05 -13.80 14.90
CA LEU A 292 -14.24 -12.95 14.89
C LEU A 292 -15.36 -13.61 14.11
N ARG A 293 -16.60 -13.28 14.45
CA ARG A 293 -17.77 -13.54 13.58
C ARG A 293 -18.18 -12.27 12.85
N SER A 294 -18.87 -12.39 11.72
CA SER A 294 -19.54 -11.24 11.10
C SER A 294 -20.79 -10.80 11.90
N GLY A 295 -21.29 -9.60 11.62
CA GLY A 295 -22.64 -9.23 12.04
C GLY A 295 -23.72 -9.64 11.04
N LEU A 296 -24.99 -9.58 11.44
CA LEU A 296 -26.15 -9.67 10.54
C LEU A 296 -26.68 -8.27 10.16
N SER A 297 -27.04 -8.08 8.89
CA SER A 297 -27.65 -6.84 8.39
C SER A 297 -29.17 -6.94 8.33
N ARG A 298 -29.87 -5.85 8.69
CA ARG A 298 -31.34 -5.70 8.60
C ARG A 298 -32.15 -6.73 9.41
N ARG A 299 -31.52 -7.36 10.40
CA ARG A 299 -32.12 -8.36 11.29
C ARG A 299 -31.44 -8.28 12.66
N THR A 300 -32.05 -8.92 13.66
CA THR A 300 -31.45 -9.07 14.99
C THR A 300 -30.16 -9.89 14.89
N ASP A 301 -29.10 -9.41 15.53
CA ASP A 301 -27.74 -9.98 15.46
C ASP A 301 -27.37 -10.66 16.79
N THR A 302 -28.13 -11.69 17.18
CA THR A 302 -27.80 -12.55 18.34
C THR A 302 -26.89 -13.71 17.91
N PRO A 303 -26.07 -14.27 18.82
CA PRO A 303 -25.26 -15.45 18.53
C PRO A 303 -26.07 -16.63 17.97
N GLU A 304 -27.28 -16.87 18.48
CA GLU A 304 -28.16 -17.95 18.04
C GLU A 304 -28.68 -17.72 16.62
N GLU A 305 -29.17 -16.51 16.33
CA GLU A 305 -29.68 -16.17 15.01
C GLU A 305 -28.56 -16.18 13.97
N TRP A 306 -27.38 -15.64 14.33
CA TRP A 306 -26.20 -15.69 13.47
C TRP A 306 -25.78 -17.14 13.17
N ARG A 307 -25.72 -17.99 14.20
CA ARG A 307 -25.38 -19.41 14.04
C ARG A 307 -26.37 -20.13 13.13
N GLN A 308 -27.67 -19.86 13.28
CA GLN A 308 -28.70 -20.45 12.41
C GLN A 308 -28.51 -19.99 10.95
N VAL A 309 -28.40 -18.68 10.71
CA VAL A 309 -28.20 -18.11 9.38
C VAL A 309 -26.96 -18.65 8.68
N VAL A 310 -25.84 -18.79 9.42
CA VAL A 310 -24.60 -19.34 8.87
C VAL A 310 -24.73 -20.83 8.61
N THR A 311 -25.37 -21.58 9.52
CA THR A 311 -25.63 -23.02 9.31
C THR A 311 -26.46 -23.24 8.05
N ASP A 312 -27.50 -22.45 7.83
CA ASP A 312 -28.36 -22.54 6.64
C ASP A 312 -27.57 -22.21 5.37
N ALA A 313 -26.75 -21.15 5.40
CA ALA A 313 -25.89 -20.77 4.28
C ALA A 313 -24.87 -21.86 3.94
N MET A 314 -24.21 -22.44 4.96
CA MET A 314 -23.23 -23.51 4.78
C MET A 314 -23.88 -24.80 4.29
N THR A 315 -25.06 -25.14 4.80
CA THR A 315 -25.83 -26.31 4.34
C THR A 315 -26.20 -26.15 2.87
N PHE A 316 -26.75 -25.00 2.50
CA PHE A 316 -27.10 -24.69 1.12
C PHE A 316 -25.90 -24.82 0.16
N VAL A 317 -24.72 -24.31 0.55
CA VAL A 317 -23.51 -24.40 -0.28
C VAL A 317 -22.92 -25.80 -0.29
N ALA A 318 -23.00 -26.57 0.79
CA ALA A 318 -22.49 -27.93 0.81
C ALA A 318 -23.23 -28.87 -0.16
N ASP A 319 -24.51 -28.56 -0.44
CA ASP A 319 -25.37 -29.32 -1.36
C ASP A 319 -25.46 -28.71 -2.77
N ILE A 320 -24.71 -27.62 -3.06
CA ILE A 320 -24.81 -26.90 -4.34
C ILE A 320 -24.01 -27.58 -5.45
N GLU A 321 -24.56 -27.58 -6.67
CA GLU A 321 -23.82 -27.98 -7.87
C GLU A 321 -22.91 -26.83 -8.31
N THR A 322 -21.61 -27.08 -8.47
CA THR A 322 -20.59 -26.02 -8.63
C THR A 322 -20.21 -25.76 -10.08
N GLY A 323 -20.53 -26.68 -11.00
CA GLY A 323 -20.07 -26.62 -12.40
C GLY A 323 -18.56 -26.81 -12.56
N LEU A 324 -17.86 -27.22 -11.50
CA LEU A 324 -16.47 -27.64 -11.53
C LEU A 324 -16.34 -29.05 -12.16
N PRO A 325 -15.15 -29.45 -12.63
CA PRO A 325 -14.87 -30.85 -12.96
C PRO A 325 -15.21 -31.79 -11.80
N ASP A 326 -15.66 -33.01 -12.09
CA ASP A 326 -16.18 -33.97 -11.09
C ASP A 326 -15.25 -34.17 -9.88
N ASP A 327 -13.94 -34.24 -10.10
CA ASP A 327 -12.94 -34.40 -9.04
C ASP A 327 -12.86 -33.17 -8.12
N GLN A 328 -12.91 -31.98 -8.68
CA GLN A 328 -12.93 -30.72 -7.92
C GLN A 328 -14.28 -30.47 -7.25
N HIS A 329 -15.40 -30.85 -7.90
CA HIS A 329 -16.72 -30.79 -7.29
C HIS A 329 -16.80 -31.70 -6.06
N LEU A 330 -16.32 -32.94 -6.16
CA LEU A 330 -16.27 -33.86 -5.02
C LEU A 330 -15.39 -33.31 -3.88
N ALA A 331 -14.24 -32.73 -4.21
CA ALA A 331 -13.36 -32.09 -3.23
C ALA A 331 -14.04 -30.88 -2.55
N PHE A 332 -14.75 -30.06 -3.33
CA PHE A 332 -15.55 -28.93 -2.83
C PHE A 332 -16.62 -29.39 -1.84
N ALA A 333 -17.48 -30.33 -2.23
CA ALA A 333 -18.57 -30.82 -1.37
C ALA A 333 -18.02 -31.45 -0.08
N THR A 334 -16.94 -32.23 -0.19
CA THR A 334 -16.27 -32.85 0.97
C THR A 334 -15.73 -31.78 1.93
N TYR A 335 -15.05 -30.76 1.40
CA TYR A 335 -14.47 -29.69 2.21
C TYR A 335 -15.55 -28.82 2.86
N ALA A 336 -16.60 -28.45 2.13
CA ALA A 336 -17.74 -27.70 2.65
C ALA A 336 -18.45 -28.45 3.77
N MET A 337 -18.75 -29.74 3.57
CA MET A 337 -19.43 -30.59 4.55
C MET A 337 -18.58 -30.77 5.84
N ARG A 338 -17.26 -30.90 5.69
CA ARG A 338 -16.33 -30.97 6.83
C ARG A 338 -16.41 -29.72 7.70
N HIS A 339 -16.39 -28.54 7.08
CA HIS A 339 -16.50 -27.27 7.80
C HIS A 339 -17.88 -27.04 8.41
N LEU A 340 -18.95 -27.40 7.71
CA LEU A 340 -20.31 -27.38 8.27
C LEU A 340 -20.41 -28.26 9.52
N THR A 341 -19.84 -29.46 9.46
CA THR A 341 -19.82 -30.40 10.60
C THR A 341 -19.02 -29.83 11.77
N ALA A 342 -17.83 -29.29 11.50
CA ALA A 342 -17.00 -28.65 12.52
C ALA A 342 -17.70 -27.44 13.15
N PHE A 343 -18.35 -26.60 12.35
CA PHE A 343 -19.09 -25.43 12.80
C PHE A 343 -20.28 -25.81 13.69
N ARG A 344 -21.07 -26.82 13.30
CA ARG A 344 -22.19 -27.35 14.12
C ARG A 344 -21.73 -27.91 15.47
N ALA A 345 -20.50 -28.41 15.55
CA ALA A 345 -19.92 -28.91 16.79
C ALA A 345 -19.36 -27.81 17.71
N GLN A 346 -19.30 -26.55 17.26
CA GLN A 346 -18.81 -25.44 18.08
C GLN A 346 -19.83 -25.03 19.13
N ASN A 347 -19.43 -25.09 20.40
CA ASN A 347 -20.28 -24.67 21.51
C ASN A 347 -20.33 -23.14 21.69
N THR A 348 -19.25 -22.44 21.34
CA THR A 348 -19.15 -20.99 21.45
C THR A 348 -19.18 -20.33 20.07
N VAL A 349 -19.73 -19.12 20.01
CA VAL A 349 -19.64 -18.27 18.81
C VAL A 349 -18.68 -17.13 19.15
N PRO A 350 -17.69 -16.81 18.31
CA PRO A 350 -16.83 -15.65 18.53
C PRO A 350 -17.64 -14.35 18.56
N ASP A 351 -17.08 -13.31 19.16
CA ASP A 351 -17.66 -11.97 19.13
C ASP A 351 -17.35 -11.24 17.81
N ARG A 352 -17.97 -10.07 17.64
CA ARG A 352 -17.74 -9.18 16.48
C ARG A 352 -16.48 -8.34 16.61
N SER A 353 -15.86 -8.36 17.76
CA SER A 353 -14.59 -7.72 18.09
C SER A 353 -13.85 -8.61 19.08
N ALA A 354 -12.52 -8.59 19.05
CA ALA A 354 -11.71 -9.37 19.98
C ALA A 354 -10.38 -8.67 20.24
N THR A 355 -9.81 -8.93 21.41
CA THR A 355 -8.49 -8.45 21.82
C THR A 355 -7.42 -9.51 21.58
N GLY A 356 -6.15 -9.09 21.49
CA GLY A 356 -5.00 -9.93 21.16
C GLY A 356 -4.26 -9.50 19.90
N THR A 357 -3.00 -9.92 19.76
CA THR A 357 -2.04 -9.50 18.70
C THR A 357 -1.40 -10.68 17.95
N GLY A 358 -2.10 -11.81 17.86
CA GLY A 358 -1.52 -13.07 17.38
C GLY A 358 -1.03 -13.03 15.93
N ILE A 359 0.17 -13.59 15.72
CA ILE A 359 0.82 -13.82 14.43
C ILE A 359 1.39 -15.25 14.40
N SER A 360 1.44 -15.88 13.24
CA SER A 360 1.87 -17.28 13.15
C SER A 360 3.34 -17.44 13.52
N GLY A 361 3.67 -18.51 14.27
CA GLY A 361 5.05 -18.92 14.50
C GLY A 361 5.80 -19.29 13.22
N ALA A 362 5.07 -19.67 12.16
CA ALA A 362 5.60 -19.94 10.83
C ALA A 362 5.84 -18.66 10.00
N CYS A 363 5.39 -17.49 10.47
CA CYS A 363 5.69 -16.22 9.83
C CYS A 363 7.20 -16.01 9.79
N PRO A 364 7.78 -15.63 8.63
CA PRO A 364 9.19 -15.27 8.51
C PRO A 364 9.62 -14.31 9.62
N ARG A 365 10.74 -14.62 10.28
CA ARG A 365 11.19 -13.89 11.47
C ARG A 365 11.27 -12.37 11.24
N ASP A 366 11.92 -11.94 10.17
CA ASP A 366 12.10 -10.50 9.90
C ASP A 366 10.77 -9.76 9.72
N LEU A 367 9.79 -10.41 9.07
CA LEU A 367 8.44 -9.85 8.94
C LEU A 367 7.68 -9.86 10.26
N ARG A 368 7.81 -10.96 11.02
CA ARG A 368 7.17 -11.07 12.33
C ARG A 368 7.68 -10.00 13.29
N ASP A 369 9.00 -9.90 13.42
CA ASP A 369 9.68 -8.93 14.29
C ASP A 369 9.34 -7.48 13.86
N TRP A 370 9.07 -7.23 12.57
CA TRP A 370 8.57 -5.94 12.08
C TRP A 370 7.10 -5.65 12.44
N LEU A 371 6.24 -6.68 12.49
CA LEU A 371 4.80 -6.53 12.70
C LEU A 371 4.38 -6.60 14.17
N THR A 372 5.21 -7.14 15.05
CA THR A 372 4.89 -7.35 16.47
C THR A 372 5.55 -6.32 17.38
N ASP A 373 4.82 -5.92 18.41
CA ASP A 373 5.33 -5.16 19.56
C ASP A 373 4.79 -5.83 20.83
N ASP A 374 5.68 -6.30 21.71
CA ASP A 374 5.35 -7.04 22.93
C ASP A 374 4.51 -6.22 23.94
N ARG A 375 4.50 -4.89 23.80
CA ARG A 375 3.69 -3.99 24.63
C ARG A 375 2.26 -3.82 24.09
N LEU A 376 2.00 -4.23 22.85
CA LEU A 376 0.67 -4.25 22.27
C LEU A 376 -0.06 -5.55 22.63
N LYS A 377 -1.17 -5.39 23.34
CA LYS A 377 -2.05 -6.46 23.81
C LYS A 377 -3.27 -6.62 22.92
N THR A 378 -3.57 -5.65 22.07
CA THR A 378 -4.73 -5.68 21.16
C THR A 378 -4.39 -5.19 19.76
N LEU A 379 -5.11 -5.70 18.78
CA LEU A 379 -5.14 -5.14 17.43
C LEU A 379 -6.18 -4.02 17.39
N PRO A 380 -5.79 -2.76 17.16
CA PRO A 380 -6.76 -1.68 17.03
C PRO A 380 -7.65 -1.92 15.81
N ASN A 381 -8.93 -1.57 15.94
CA ASN A 381 -9.93 -1.74 14.88
C ASN A 381 -10.18 -3.18 14.42
N HIS A 382 -9.87 -4.19 15.25
CA HIS A 382 -10.14 -5.61 14.97
C HIS A 382 -11.62 -5.96 15.22
N PHE A 383 -12.50 -5.47 14.35
CA PHE A 383 -13.94 -5.71 14.40
C PHE A 383 -14.54 -5.98 13.02
N THR A 384 -15.69 -6.63 12.98
CA THR A 384 -16.36 -7.02 11.74
C THR A 384 -17.56 -6.14 11.38
N ARG A 385 -17.78 -5.98 10.07
CA ARG A 385 -19.01 -5.41 9.53
C ARG A 385 -20.16 -6.42 9.54
N SER A 386 -21.38 -5.92 9.42
CA SER A 386 -22.55 -6.76 9.19
C SER A 386 -22.64 -7.22 7.73
N HIS A 387 -23.24 -8.39 7.50
CA HIS A 387 -23.46 -8.98 6.18
C HIS A 387 -24.93 -9.32 5.95
N MET A 388 -25.34 -9.28 4.68
CA MET A 388 -26.62 -9.86 4.26
C MET A 388 -26.53 -11.39 4.30
N THR A 389 -27.61 -12.07 4.69
CA THR A 389 -27.68 -13.54 4.73
C THR A 389 -27.21 -14.19 3.42
N SER A 390 -27.68 -13.69 2.27
CA SER A 390 -27.27 -14.22 0.98
C SER A 390 -25.76 -14.06 0.69
N ASP A 391 -25.10 -13.06 1.27
CA ASP A 391 -23.66 -12.89 1.07
C ASP A 391 -22.85 -13.86 1.90
N LEU A 392 -23.35 -14.32 3.06
CA LEU A 392 -22.67 -15.34 3.86
C LEU A 392 -22.50 -16.64 3.08
N ALA A 393 -23.54 -17.06 2.33
CA ALA A 393 -23.45 -18.20 1.43
C ALA A 393 -22.41 -17.97 0.31
N ARG A 394 -22.37 -16.77 -0.28
CA ARG A 394 -21.38 -16.41 -1.32
C ARG A 394 -19.96 -16.41 -0.77
N TYR A 395 -19.75 -15.94 0.45
CA TYR A 395 -18.44 -15.90 1.10
C TYR A 395 -17.94 -17.30 1.43
N PHE A 396 -18.80 -18.14 2.01
CA PHE A 396 -18.47 -19.53 2.27
C PHE A 396 -18.17 -20.28 0.97
N TYR A 397 -19.00 -20.13 -0.07
CA TYR A 397 -18.71 -20.68 -1.40
C TYR A 397 -17.35 -20.23 -1.92
N ALA A 398 -17.07 -18.92 -1.87
CA ALA A 398 -15.82 -18.37 -2.37
C ALA A 398 -14.61 -18.92 -1.61
N ALA A 399 -14.67 -19.02 -0.28
CA ALA A 399 -13.61 -19.57 0.54
C ALA A 399 -13.35 -21.05 0.25
N VAL A 400 -14.39 -21.88 0.17
CA VAL A 400 -14.25 -23.30 -0.20
C VAL A 400 -13.72 -23.45 -1.62
N PHE A 401 -14.24 -22.67 -2.57
CA PHE A 401 -13.76 -22.68 -3.95
C PHE A 401 -12.27 -22.33 -4.02
N ALA A 402 -11.84 -21.29 -3.32
CA ALA A 402 -10.46 -20.84 -3.39
C ALA A 402 -9.47 -21.82 -2.77
N GLU A 403 -9.89 -22.54 -1.73
CA GLU A 403 -9.09 -23.63 -1.16
C GLU A 403 -8.93 -24.78 -2.16
N VAL A 404 -10.01 -25.21 -2.80
CA VAL A 404 -10.01 -26.38 -3.70
C VAL A 404 -9.33 -26.07 -5.04
N VAL A 405 -9.62 -24.90 -5.62
CA VAL A 405 -9.18 -24.52 -6.96
C VAL A 405 -7.86 -23.73 -6.92
N GLY A 406 -7.46 -23.21 -5.76
CA GLY A 406 -6.24 -22.43 -5.58
C GLY A 406 -6.31 -20.99 -6.11
N LYS A 407 -7.51 -20.48 -6.39
CA LYS A 407 -7.74 -19.10 -6.87
C LYS A 407 -9.10 -18.58 -6.44
N SER A 408 -9.22 -17.25 -6.35
CA SER A 408 -10.53 -16.59 -6.15
C SER A 408 -11.49 -16.89 -7.31
N PRO A 409 -12.78 -17.19 -7.05
CA PRO A 409 -13.77 -17.38 -8.11
C PRO A 409 -14.05 -16.07 -8.85
N LYS A 410 -14.34 -16.18 -10.15
CA LYS A 410 -14.94 -15.11 -10.96
C LYS A 410 -16.45 -15.28 -11.00
N ALA A 411 -17.17 -14.27 -11.49
CA ALA A 411 -18.62 -14.31 -11.64
C ALA A 411 -19.12 -15.51 -12.46
N SER A 412 -18.33 -15.98 -13.44
CA SER A 412 -18.61 -17.19 -14.23
C SER A 412 -18.50 -18.49 -13.44
N ASP A 413 -17.79 -18.47 -12.31
CA ASP A 413 -17.49 -19.63 -11.50
C ASP A 413 -18.50 -19.79 -10.35
N PHE A 414 -19.50 -18.90 -10.23
CA PHE A 414 -20.58 -19.02 -9.27
C PHE A 414 -21.80 -19.70 -9.91
N PRO A 415 -22.46 -20.63 -9.21
CA PRO A 415 -23.77 -21.14 -9.57
C PRO A 415 -24.82 -20.01 -9.66
N GLU A 416 -25.84 -20.20 -10.49
CA GLU A 416 -26.89 -19.20 -10.74
C GLU A 416 -27.64 -18.84 -9.45
N GLU A 417 -27.83 -19.82 -8.57
CA GLU A 417 -28.49 -19.70 -7.28
C GLU A 417 -27.74 -18.76 -6.32
N LEU A 418 -26.43 -18.60 -6.49
CA LEU A 418 -25.59 -17.67 -5.74
C LEU A 418 -25.44 -16.31 -6.43
N ALA A 419 -26.01 -16.10 -7.62
CA ALA A 419 -25.89 -14.82 -8.32
C ALA A 419 -26.47 -13.66 -7.49
N PRO A 420 -25.75 -12.52 -7.35
CA PRO A 420 -26.30 -11.34 -6.71
C PRO A 420 -27.37 -10.68 -7.58
N ARG A 421 -28.34 -10.01 -6.96
CA ARG A 421 -29.32 -9.17 -7.68
C ARG A 421 -28.66 -7.88 -8.17
N HIS A 422 -27.89 -7.98 -9.25
CA HIS A 422 -27.11 -6.87 -9.80
C HIS A 422 -27.21 -6.85 -11.33
N ARG A 423 -27.60 -5.70 -11.90
CA ARG A 423 -27.89 -5.54 -13.33
C ARG A 423 -26.74 -5.93 -14.26
N ASN A 424 -25.49 -5.81 -13.79
CA ASN A 424 -24.29 -6.05 -14.60
C ASN A 424 -23.58 -7.38 -14.30
N TRP A 425 -24.16 -8.28 -13.50
CA TRP A 425 -23.50 -9.54 -13.10
C TRP A 425 -23.02 -10.37 -14.31
N SER A 426 -23.89 -10.54 -15.30
CA SER A 426 -23.61 -11.33 -16.50
C SER A 426 -22.86 -10.57 -17.60
N SER A 427 -22.50 -9.29 -17.38
CA SER A 427 -21.89 -8.43 -18.41
C SER A 427 -20.38 -8.61 -18.56
N GLY A 428 -19.75 -9.40 -17.68
CA GLY A 428 -18.29 -9.49 -17.54
C GLY A 428 -17.65 -8.28 -16.86
N LYS A 429 -18.38 -7.16 -16.69
CA LYS A 429 -17.94 -6.03 -15.86
C LYS A 429 -18.06 -6.42 -14.39
N PHE A 430 -17.01 -6.17 -13.60
CA PHE A 430 -16.91 -6.59 -12.19
C PHE A 430 -16.96 -8.11 -12.00
N ALA A 431 -16.35 -8.86 -12.93
CA ALA A 431 -16.25 -10.31 -12.83
C ALA A 431 -15.54 -10.79 -11.55
N ASP A 432 -14.75 -9.94 -10.90
CA ASP A 432 -14.04 -10.20 -9.64
C ASP A 432 -14.72 -9.55 -8.42
N ARG A 433 -16.03 -9.30 -8.49
CA ARG A 433 -16.81 -8.65 -7.41
C ARG A 433 -16.61 -9.31 -6.05
N PHE A 434 -16.62 -10.65 -6.00
CA PHE A 434 -16.38 -11.45 -4.79
C PHE A 434 -14.96 -11.97 -4.81
N ARG A 435 -14.06 -11.30 -4.09
CA ARG A 435 -12.63 -11.63 -4.13
C ARG A 435 -12.13 -12.11 -2.78
N VAL A 436 -12.09 -13.42 -2.60
CA VAL A 436 -11.46 -14.08 -1.45
C VAL A 436 -9.95 -14.16 -1.61
N GLN A 437 -9.23 -14.02 -0.49
CA GLN A 437 -7.79 -14.26 -0.45
C GLN A 437 -7.49 -15.77 -0.42
N VAL A 438 -6.34 -16.16 -0.95
CA VAL A 438 -5.84 -17.54 -0.85
C VAL A 438 -4.82 -17.57 0.29
N SER A 439 -5.07 -18.35 1.35
CA SER A 439 -4.24 -18.33 2.57
C SER A 439 -2.77 -18.65 2.29
N GLY A 440 -2.50 -19.63 1.41
CA GLY A 440 -1.15 -20.07 1.05
C GLY A 440 -0.38 -19.17 0.08
N GLY A 441 -0.94 -18.03 -0.34
CA GLY A 441 -0.30 -17.10 -1.27
C GLY A 441 -0.21 -15.68 -0.73
N PRO A 442 0.47 -14.76 -1.45
CA PRO A 442 0.41 -13.34 -1.13
C PRO A 442 -0.98 -12.78 -1.42
N SER A 443 -1.42 -11.81 -0.60
CA SER A 443 -2.68 -11.12 -0.82
C SER A 443 -2.68 -10.38 -2.17
N THR A 444 -3.79 -10.40 -2.89
CA THR A 444 -3.87 -9.69 -4.16
C THR A 444 -3.94 -8.17 -4.02
N THR A 445 -4.42 -7.65 -2.89
CA THR A 445 -4.34 -6.26 -2.42
C THR A 445 -4.86 -6.22 -0.97
N VAL A 446 -4.27 -5.40 -0.11
CA VAL A 446 -4.81 -5.03 1.22
C VAL A 446 -5.06 -3.52 1.15
N THR A 447 -6.31 -3.11 1.12
CA THR A 447 -6.69 -1.69 1.24
C THR A 447 -7.31 -1.43 2.60
N SER A 448 -6.82 -0.41 3.31
CA SER A 448 -7.38 0.06 4.59
C SER A 448 -8.61 0.96 4.46
N HIS A 449 -9.14 1.20 3.25
CA HIS A 449 -10.06 2.32 2.98
C HIS A 449 -11.31 1.96 2.18
N ILE A 450 -11.99 0.88 2.54
CA ILE A 450 -13.24 0.53 1.86
C ILE A 450 -14.33 0.23 2.88
N SER A 451 -14.78 1.29 3.57
CA SER A 451 -16.12 1.31 4.16
C SER A 451 -17.22 1.43 3.09
N LYS A 452 -16.85 1.83 1.85
CA LYS A 452 -17.80 2.22 0.79
C LYS A 452 -17.91 1.30 -0.43
N ASP A 453 -17.03 0.32 -0.67
CA ASP A 453 -17.01 -0.38 -1.97
C ASP A 453 -16.78 -1.92 -1.93
N GLY A 454 -17.88 -2.68 -1.94
CA GLY A 454 -17.91 -3.99 -2.59
C GLY A 454 -17.31 -5.19 -1.85
N HIS A 455 -17.57 -6.39 -2.38
CA HIS A 455 -17.23 -7.70 -1.82
C HIS A 455 -15.76 -8.10 -2.10
N TYR A 456 -14.88 -7.11 -2.11
CA TYR A 456 -13.44 -7.31 -2.25
C TYR A 456 -12.84 -7.65 -0.89
N PHE A 457 -11.86 -8.56 -0.88
CA PHE A 457 -11.09 -8.97 0.31
C PHE A 457 -11.86 -9.83 1.32
N ILE A 458 -12.54 -10.86 0.82
CA ILE A 458 -13.13 -11.90 1.67
C ILE A 458 -11.99 -12.65 2.37
N HIS A 459 -12.16 -12.88 3.68
CA HIS A 459 -11.22 -13.64 4.51
C HIS A 459 -11.10 -15.08 3.99
N PRO A 460 -9.91 -15.71 4.01
CA PRO A 460 -9.73 -17.07 3.50
C PRO A 460 -10.46 -18.13 4.34
N ASP A 461 -10.69 -17.87 5.64
CA ASP A 461 -11.46 -18.78 6.51
C ASP A 461 -12.89 -18.97 5.98
N PRO A 462 -13.33 -20.22 5.75
CA PRO A 462 -14.68 -20.55 5.34
C PRO A 462 -15.71 -20.41 6.47
#